data_AF-A0A9X3MZR9-F1
#
_entry.id   AF-A0A9X3MZR9-F1
#
_cell.length_a   1.000
_cell.length_b   1.000
_cell.length_c   1.000
_cell.angle_alpha   90.00
_cell.angle_beta   90.00
_cell.angle_gamma   90.00
#
_symmetry.space_group_name_H-M   'P 1'
#
loop_
_entity.id
_entity.type
_entity.pdbx_description
1 polymer ?
#
loop_
_entity_poly.entity_id
_entity_poly.type
_entity_poly.pdbx_seq_one_letter_code
_entity_poly.pdbx_strand_id
1 'polypeptide(L)'
;MPRFLTLPLLIGALALPASASADVPIHSAISMRLVDSHHATIEFASPVLPRKADGSIDARYVFAPGKSPSAIKKVGMHGTDTRYSSTVTSKNAWRVNVRYTVRLKIAGQKDIVQKIKLIDARH
;
A
#
# COMPACT_ATOMS: atom_id res chain seq x y z
N MET A 1 35.45 -44.10 38.94
CA MET A 1 34.81 -42.78 38.79
C MET A 1 34.78 -42.42 37.31
N PRO A 2 33.61 -42.41 36.63
CA PRO A 2 33.56 -42.12 35.20
C PRO A 2 33.52 -40.60 34.97
N ARG A 3 34.28 -40.12 33.97
CA ARG A 3 34.35 -38.70 33.58
C ARG A 3 33.64 -38.55 32.24
N PHE A 4 32.56 -37.76 32.25
CA PHE A 4 31.62 -37.59 31.14
C PHE A 4 32.28 -36.93 29.92
N LEU A 5 32.05 -37.52 28.73
CA LEU A 5 32.34 -36.95 27.41
C LEU A 5 31.22 -35.98 27.04
N THR A 6 31.54 -34.70 26.91
CA THR A 6 30.65 -33.65 26.43
C THR A 6 30.60 -33.65 24.90
N LEU A 7 29.41 -33.87 24.34
CA LEU A 7 29.10 -33.78 22.91
C LEU A 7 28.74 -32.33 22.54
N PRO A 8 29.35 -31.69 21.53
CA PRO A 8 28.88 -30.38 21.06
C PRO A 8 27.71 -30.58 20.07
N LEU A 9 26.52 -30.11 20.46
CA LEU A 9 25.37 -29.96 19.56
C LEU A 9 25.64 -28.79 18.59
N LEU A 10 25.89 -29.09 17.32
CA LEU A 10 25.78 -28.10 16.24
C LEU A 10 24.30 -27.85 15.94
N ILE A 11 23.79 -26.68 16.31
CA ILE A 11 22.48 -26.20 15.85
C ILE A 11 22.71 -25.48 14.52
N GLY A 12 22.43 -26.17 13.41
CA GLY A 12 22.37 -25.57 12.09
C GLY A 12 21.14 -24.66 11.98
N ALA A 13 21.36 -23.35 11.95
CA ALA A 13 20.31 -22.39 11.66
C ALA A 13 19.90 -22.52 10.17
N LEU A 14 18.71 -23.07 9.93
CA LEU A 14 18.05 -23.03 8.62
C LEU A 14 17.71 -21.58 8.27
N ALA A 15 18.56 -20.95 7.46
CA ALA A 15 18.25 -19.69 6.81
C ALA A 15 17.16 -19.94 5.75
N LEU A 16 15.93 -19.53 6.06
CA LEU A 16 14.84 -19.53 5.08
C LEU A 16 15.19 -18.54 3.95
N PRO A 17 15.10 -18.93 2.67
CA PRO A 17 15.25 -18.00 1.57
C PRO A 17 14.09 -17.01 1.62
N ALA A 18 14.42 -15.72 1.76
CA ALA A 18 13.46 -14.64 1.57
C ALA A 18 13.02 -14.67 0.10
N SER A 19 11.82 -15.20 -0.16
CA SER A 19 11.18 -15.13 -1.47
C SER A 19 11.08 -13.66 -1.88
N ALA A 20 11.91 -13.24 -2.82
CA ALA A 20 11.78 -11.95 -3.48
C ALA A 20 10.49 -11.98 -4.30
N SER A 21 9.39 -11.49 -3.72
CA SER A 21 8.16 -11.23 -4.47
C SER A 21 8.47 -10.23 -5.57
N ALA A 22 8.11 -10.56 -6.81
CA ALA A 22 8.22 -9.63 -7.93
C ALA A 22 7.42 -8.34 -7.63
N ASP A 23 7.94 -7.19 -8.07
CA ASP A 23 7.27 -5.91 -7.92
C ASP A 23 5.84 -5.98 -8.48
N VAL A 24 4.87 -5.40 -7.77
CA VAL A 24 3.47 -5.38 -8.20
C VAL A 24 3.27 -4.21 -9.16
N PRO A 25 2.98 -4.46 -10.45
CA PRO A 25 2.73 -3.39 -11.40
C PRO A 25 1.40 -2.70 -11.09
N ILE A 26 1.36 -1.38 -11.25
CA ILE A 26 0.11 -0.63 -11.29
C ILE A 26 -0.26 -0.43 -12.76
N HIS A 27 -1.34 -1.07 -13.20
CA HIS A 27 -1.76 -1.01 -14.60
C HIS A 27 -2.67 0.18 -14.90
N SER A 28 -3.30 0.79 -13.89
CA SER A 28 -4.07 2.03 -14.07
C SER A 28 -3.31 3.27 -13.60
N ALA A 29 -3.67 4.43 -14.15
CA ALA A 29 -3.33 5.69 -13.48
C ALA A 29 -3.97 5.71 -12.08
N ILE A 30 -3.23 6.18 -11.08
CA ILE A 30 -3.80 6.46 -9.77
C ILE A 30 -4.63 7.75 -9.92
N SER A 31 -5.89 7.70 -9.52
CA SER A 31 -6.84 8.81 -9.63
C SER A 31 -7.23 9.32 -8.24
N MET A 32 -7.56 10.60 -8.12
CA MET A 32 -7.97 11.21 -6.85
C MET A 32 -9.20 12.09 -7.06
N ARG A 33 -10.27 11.82 -6.30
CA ARG A 33 -11.60 12.44 -6.44
C ARG A 33 -12.03 13.10 -5.14
N LEU A 34 -12.63 14.28 -5.23
CA LEU A 34 -13.18 14.99 -4.08
C LEU A 34 -14.50 14.33 -3.66
N VAL A 35 -14.65 14.06 -2.35
CA VAL A 35 -15.91 13.58 -1.76
C VAL A 35 -16.64 14.74 -1.10
N ASP A 36 -15.94 15.46 -0.23
CA ASP A 36 -16.42 16.67 0.42
C ASP A 36 -15.25 17.62 0.68
N SER A 37 -15.44 18.70 1.45
CA SER A 37 -14.39 19.69 1.70
C SER A 37 -13.10 19.12 2.30
N HIS A 38 -13.17 18.05 3.09
CA HIS A 38 -12.04 17.47 3.82
C HIS A 38 -11.72 16.02 3.44
N HIS A 39 -12.56 15.38 2.64
CA HIS A 39 -12.38 13.99 2.20
C HIS A 39 -12.16 13.89 0.69
N ALA A 40 -11.16 13.11 0.30
CA ALA A 40 -10.91 12.73 -1.08
C ALA A 40 -10.68 11.23 -1.18
N THR A 41 -11.19 10.58 -2.22
CA THR A 41 -10.91 9.17 -2.52
C THR A 41 -9.76 9.04 -3.49
N ILE A 42 -8.91 8.05 -3.29
CA ILE A 42 -7.89 7.63 -4.24
C ILE A 42 -8.27 6.26 -4.76
N GLU A 43 -8.17 6.08 -6.07
CA GLU A 43 -8.44 4.78 -6.70
C GLU A 43 -7.35 4.41 -7.70
N PHE A 44 -7.04 3.12 -7.73
CA PHE A 44 -6.16 2.50 -8.71
C PHE A 44 -6.55 1.05 -8.95
N ALA A 45 -6.02 0.46 -10.01
CA ALA A 45 -6.13 -0.95 -10.31
C ALA A 45 -4.73 -1.56 -10.44
N SER A 46 -4.59 -2.76 -9.87
CA SER A 46 -3.39 -3.58 -9.95
C SER A 46 -3.76 -5.05 -9.87
N PRO A 47 -2.83 -5.97 -10.16
CA PRO A 47 -2.94 -7.35 -9.70
C PRO A 47 -3.16 -7.40 -8.18
N VAL A 48 -3.51 -8.59 -7.68
CA VAL A 48 -3.81 -8.79 -6.27
C VAL A 48 -2.62 -8.36 -5.41
N LEU A 49 -2.85 -7.35 -4.56
CA LEU A 49 -1.85 -6.85 -3.64
C LEU A 49 -1.49 -7.89 -2.57
N PRO A 50 -0.23 -7.91 -2.10
CA PRO A 50 0.19 -8.76 -0.99
C PRO A 50 -0.66 -8.45 0.25
N ARG A 51 -0.84 -9.47 1.08
CA ARG A 51 -1.56 -9.37 2.35
C ARG A 51 -0.64 -9.70 3.50
N LYS A 52 -0.91 -9.08 4.64
CA LYS A 52 -0.29 -9.42 5.92
C LYS A 52 -0.90 -10.70 6.49
N ALA A 53 -0.27 -11.22 7.54
CA ALA A 53 -0.76 -12.39 8.28
C ALA A 53 -2.17 -12.19 8.86
N ASP A 54 -2.56 -10.95 9.18
CA ASP A 54 -3.90 -10.58 9.66
C ASP A 54 -4.96 -10.49 8.54
N GLY A 55 -4.57 -10.76 7.29
CA GLY A 55 -5.46 -10.69 6.11
C GLY A 55 -5.65 -9.29 5.55
N SER A 56 -5.12 -8.24 6.19
CA SER A 56 -5.14 -6.88 5.67
C SER A 56 -4.18 -6.71 4.47
N ILE A 57 -4.45 -5.72 3.62
CA ILE A 57 -3.58 -5.43 2.48
C ILE A 57 -2.25 -4.85 2.98
N ASP A 58 -1.14 -5.42 2.53
CA ASP A 58 0.20 -4.95 2.88
C ASP A 58 0.67 -3.80 1.96
N ALA A 59 -0.18 -2.78 1.90
CA ALA A 59 0.07 -1.56 1.18
C ALA A 59 -0.57 -0.37 1.89
N ARG A 60 0.05 0.79 1.81
CA ARG A 60 -0.46 2.03 2.41
C ARG A 60 -0.09 3.25 1.60
N TYR A 61 -0.93 4.27 1.69
CA TYR A 61 -0.59 5.59 1.21
C TYR A 61 0.18 6.39 2.25
N VAL A 62 1.08 7.24 1.77
CA VAL A 62 1.81 8.23 2.56
C VAL A 62 1.61 9.58 1.91
N PHE A 63 1.20 10.56 2.72
CA PHE A 63 0.93 11.93 2.30
C PHE A 63 1.79 12.93 3.07
N ALA A 64 1.79 14.16 2.59
CA ALA A 64 2.31 15.30 3.34
C ALA A 64 1.56 15.45 4.70
N PRO A 65 2.18 16.07 5.72
CA PRO A 65 1.56 16.28 7.02
C PRO A 65 0.16 16.91 6.93
N GLY A 66 -0.72 16.50 7.84
CA GLY A 66 -2.11 16.97 7.89
C GLY A 66 -3.06 16.24 6.93
N LYS A 67 -2.62 15.15 6.28
CA LYS A 67 -3.45 14.26 5.48
C LYS A 67 -3.29 12.83 5.98
N SER A 68 -4.42 12.20 6.26
CA SER A 68 -4.50 10.87 6.84
C SER A 68 -5.28 9.95 5.90
N PRO A 69 -4.61 9.01 5.20
CA PRO A 69 -5.29 8.01 4.41
C PRO A 69 -5.86 6.91 5.30
N SER A 70 -7.04 6.42 4.95
CA SER A 70 -7.62 5.20 5.50
C SER A 70 -6.89 3.96 4.96
N ALA A 71 -7.16 2.81 5.55
CA ALA A 71 -6.75 1.54 4.99
C ALA A 71 -7.19 1.41 3.51
N ILE A 72 -6.35 0.76 2.71
CA ILE A 72 -6.68 0.42 1.32
C ILE A 72 -7.68 -0.73 1.35
N LYS A 73 -8.76 -0.62 0.58
CA LYS A 73 -9.80 -1.63 0.45
C LYS A 73 -9.99 -2.05 -1.00
N LYS A 74 -10.31 -3.32 -1.22
CA LYS A 74 -10.79 -3.81 -2.53
C LYS A 74 -12.22 -3.29 -2.73
N VAL A 75 -12.48 -2.68 -3.90
CA VAL A 75 -13.81 -2.13 -4.24
C VAL A 75 -14.43 -2.75 -5.49
N GLY A 76 -13.68 -3.56 -6.24
CA GLY A 76 -14.19 -4.24 -7.43
C GLY A 76 -13.08 -4.77 -8.32
N MET A 77 -13.39 -4.89 -9.61
CA MET A 77 -12.47 -5.31 -10.66
C MET A 77 -12.37 -4.22 -11.75
N HIS A 78 -11.24 -4.21 -12.47
CA HIS A 78 -11.01 -3.38 -13.66
C HIS A 78 -10.30 -4.25 -14.70
N GLY A 79 -11.07 -4.86 -15.60
CA GLY A 79 -10.56 -5.94 -16.46
C GLY A 79 -10.11 -7.12 -15.60
N THR A 80 -8.88 -7.58 -15.80
CA THR A 80 -8.25 -8.65 -15.00
C THR A 80 -7.71 -8.16 -13.65
N ASP A 81 -7.62 -6.84 -13.45
CA ASP A 81 -7.03 -6.26 -12.26
C ASP A 81 -8.06 -6.04 -11.14
N THR A 82 -7.57 -6.06 -9.90
CA THR A 82 -8.37 -5.68 -8.73
C THR A 82 -8.38 -4.17 -8.59
N ARG A 83 -9.56 -3.58 -8.39
CA ARG A 83 -9.71 -2.16 -8.08
C ARG A 83 -9.60 -1.93 -6.58
N TYR A 84 -8.77 -0.98 -6.20
CA TYR A 84 -8.51 -0.57 -4.83
C TYR A 84 -8.91 0.88 -4.61
N SER A 85 -9.41 1.18 -3.41
CA SER A 85 -9.80 2.53 -3.00
C SER A 85 -9.32 2.83 -1.57
N SER A 86 -9.04 4.10 -1.28
CA SER A 86 -8.76 4.62 0.06
C SER A 86 -9.31 6.03 0.17
N THR A 87 -9.85 6.39 1.34
CA THR A 87 -10.28 7.76 1.62
C THR A 87 -9.19 8.49 2.38
N VAL A 88 -8.86 9.70 1.95
CA VAL A 88 -7.91 10.59 2.61
C VAL A 88 -8.66 11.73 3.25
N THR A 89 -8.53 11.82 4.57
CA THR A 89 -9.00 12.96 5.34
C THR A 89 -7.88 14.00 5.41
N SER A 90 -8.17 15.25 5.11
CA SER A 90 -7.24 16.38 5.24
C SER A 90 -7.70 17.30 6.37
N LYS A 91 -6.75 17.82 7.16
CA LYS A 91 -7.03 18.86 8.18
C LYS A 91 -7.45 20.20 7.57
N ASN A 92 -7.01 20.45 6.33
CA ASN A 92 -7.37 21.64 5.56
C ASN A 92 -8.28 21.26 4.41
N ALA A 93 -9.13 22.20 3.98
CA ALA A 93 -9.97 22.01 2.81
C ALA A 93 -9.15 21.62 1.57
N TRP A 94 -9.64 20.63 0.84
CA TRP A 94 -9.06 20.22 -0.43
C TRP A 94 -9.26 21.28 -1.50
N ARG A 95 -8.27 21.41 -2.40
CA ARG A 95 -8.33 22.33 -3.54
C ARG A 95 -8.46 21.50 -4.83
N VAL A 96 -9.62 21.59 -5.46
CA VAL A 96 -9.87 20.96 -6.77
C VAL A 96 -8.89 21.52 -7.81
N ASN A 97 -8.56 20.72 -8.82
CA ASN A 97 -7.63 21.03 -9.90
C ASN A 97 -6.17 21.22 -9.48
N VAL A 98 -5.84 21.01 -8.21
CA VAL A 98 -4.46 21.01 -7.70
C VAL A 98 -3.86 19.60 -7.79
N ARG A 99 -2.55 19.53 -8.07
CA ARG A 99 -1.79 18.28 -8.05
C ARG A 99 -1.23 18.00 -6.67
N TYR A 100 -1.52 16.83 -6.13
CA TYR A 100 -1.02 16.35 -4.84
C TYR A 100 -0.03 15.20 -5.05
N THR A 101 1.06 15.22 -4.27
CA THR A 101 2.01 14.10 -4.24
C THR A 101 1.41 12.96 -3.44
N VAL A 102 1.21 11.82 -4.09
CA VAL A 102 0.74 10.57 -3.49
C VAL A 102 1.89 9.57 -3.55
N ARG A 103 2.21 8.99 -2.40
CA ARG A 103 3.19 7.92 -2.29
C ARG A 103 2.48 6.64 -1.90
N LEU A 104 2.51 5.64 -2.76
CA LEU A 104 2.04 4.31 -2.46
C LEU A 104 3.24 3.44 -2.03
N LYS A 105 3.13 2.85 -0.85
CA LYS A 105 4.09 1.87 -0.34
C LYS A 105 3.44 0.50 -0.40
N ILE A 106 4.06 -0.43 -1.12
CA ILE A 106 3.69 -1.85 -1.15
C ILE A 106 4.85 -2.61 -0.52
N ALA A 107 4.56 -3.58 0.34
CA ALA A 107 5.61 -4.35 1.01
C ALA A 107 6.48 -5.11 0.01
N GLY A 108 7.79 -5.13 0.26
CA GLY A 108 8.78 -5.80 -0.60
C GLY A 108 9.19 -5.03 -1.86
N GLN A 109 8.66 -3.81 -2.06
CA GLN A 109 8.75 -3.06 -3.30
C GLN A 109 9.21 -1.61 -3.06
N LYS A 110 9.79 -0.98 -4.10
CA LYS A 110 10.12 0.46 -4.10
C LYS A 110 8.87 1.34 -4.05
N ASP A 111 8.92 2.41 -3.25
CA ASP A 111 7.87 3.43 -3.16
C ASP A 111 7.46 3.95 -4.55
N ILE A 112 6.17 3.91 -4.87
CA ILE A 112 5.60 4.51 -6.07
C ILE A 112 5.16 5.94 -5.72
N VAL A 113 5.77 6.94 -6.36
CA VAL A 113 5.49 8.35 -6.11
C VAL A 113 4.89 8.97 -7.36
N GLN A 114 3.69 9.54 -7.24
CA GLN A 114 2.99 10.19 -8.35
C GLN A 114 2.41 11.54 -7.92
N LYS A 115 2.33 12.48 -8.86
CA LYS A 115 1.60 13.75 -8.69
C LYS A 115 0.23 13.63 -9.36
N ILE A 116 -0.82 13.58 -8.56
CA ILE A 116 -2.18 13.30 -9.02
C ILE A 116 -3.02 14.54 -8.91
N LYS A 117 -3.72 14.91 -9.99
CA LYS A 117 -4.67 16.02 -9.98
C LYS A 117 -5.93 15.59 -9.23
N LEU A 118 -6.34 16.37 -8.25
CA LEU A 118 -7.62 16.19 -7.59
C LEU A 118 -8.74 16.71 -8.49
N ILE A 119 -9.67 15.84 -8.86
CA ILE A 119 -10.86 16.18 -9.65
C ILE A 119 -12.10 16.22 -8.74
N ASP A 120 -13.05 17.08 -9.07
CA ASP A 120 -14.35 17.05 -8.40
C ASP A 120 -15.18 15.90 -8.99
N ALA A 121 -15.69 15.02 -8.13
CA ALA A 121 -16.59 13.95 -8.56
C ALA A 121 -18.06 14.38 -8.56
N ARG A 122 -18.35 15.62 -8.14
CA ARG A 122 -19.71 16.17 -8.05
C ARG A 122 -20.20 16.84 -9.34
N HIS A 123 -19.41 16.77 -10.42
CA HIS A 123 -19.70 17.38 -11.71
C HIS A 123 -19.68 16.33 -12.83
#